data_AF-A0A938YM91-F1
#
_entry.id   AF-A0A938YM91-F1
#
_cell.length_a   1.000
_cell.length_b   1.000
_cell.length_c   1.000
_cell.angle_alpha   90.00
_cell.angle_beta   90.00
_cell.angle_gamma   90.00
#
_symmetry.space_group_name_H-M   'P 1'
#
loop_
_entity.id
_entity.type
_entity.pdbx_description
1 polymer ?
#
loop_
_entity_poly.entity_id
_entity_poly.type
_entity_poly.pdbx_seq_one_letter_code
_entity_poly.pdbx_strand_id
1 'polypeptide(L)'
;MIEELKKIRVALETKPPPPPPTGLWNEFKTFLENYKVLGLAVAFIMGVYLGGLVQSLVADLLMPVIGLAIPGLGNLATWKIPVPATPLDASGNPPADYTGQLFGIGPFLVALITFFIVALVVFIIVKVTKKWGIK
;
A
#
# COMPACT_ATOMS: atom_id res chain seq x y z
N MET A 1 -42.64 2.55 -45.98
CA MET A 1 -41.75 3.57 -45.37
C MET A 1 -42.03 3.77 -43.87
N ILE A 2 -43.28 3.96 -43.46
CA ILE A 2 -43.65 4.15 -42.03
C ILE A 2 -43.34 2.90 -41.17
N GLU A 3 -43.45 1.71 -41.75
CA GLU A 3 -43.27 0.43 -41.05
C GLU A 3 -41.80 0.11 -40.75
N GLU A 4 -40.91 0.42 -41.68
CA GLU A 4 -39.45 0.38 -41.49
C GLU A 4 -39.01 1.39 -40.44
N LEU A 5 -39.59 2.60 -40.44
CA LEU A 5 -39.33 3.61 -39.41
C LEU A 5 -39.81 3.17 -38.03
N LYS A 6 -40.92 2.42 -37.94
CA LYS A 6 -41.35 1.80 -36.67
C LYS A 6 -40.40 0.70 -36.22
N LYS A 7 -39.94 -0.17 -37.12
CA LYS A 7 -38.94 -1.22 -36.80
C LYS A 7 -37.62 -0.62 -36.32
N ILE A 8 -37.15 0.43 -36.99
CA ILE A 8 -35.94 1.17 -36.58
C ILE A 8 -36.17 1.84 -35.23
N ARG A 9 -37.34 2.46 -34.99
CA ARG A 9 -37.68 3.03 -33.67
C ARG A 9 -37.69 1.99 -32.55
N VAL A 10 -38.24 0.80 -32.80
CA VAL A 10 -38.26 -0.30 -31.82
C VAL A 10 -36.86 -0.89 -31.61
N ALA A 11 -36.03 -0.94 -32.65
CA ALA A 11 -34.63 -1.35 -32.53
C ALA A 11 -33.74 -0.28 -31.82
N LEU A 12 -34.17 0.99 -31.84
CA LEU A 12 -33.54 2.12 -31.15
C LEU A 12 -34.11 2.40 -29.76
N GLU A 13 -35.29 1.84 -29.43
CA GLU A 13 -35.73 1.67 -28.05
C GLU A 13 -34.82 0.61 -27.42
N THR A 14 -33.73 1.07 -26.82
CA THR A 14 -32.77 0.26 -26.07
C THR A 14 -33.55 -0.75 -25.21
N LYS A 15 -33.24 -2.05 -25.38
CA LYS A 15 -33.78 -3.17 -24.59
C LYS A 15 -34.15 -2.67 -23.18
N PRO A 16 -35.41 -2.82 -22.72
CA PRO A 16 -35.90 -2.20 -21.50
C PRO A 16 -34.87 -2.41 -20.39
N PRO A 17 -34.53 -1.35 -19.62
CA PRO A 17 -33.50 -1.42 -18.60
C PRO A 17 -33.77 -2.67 -17.76
N PRO A 18 -32.75 -3.54 -17.56
CA PRO A 18 -32.93 -4.77 -16.80
C PRO A 18 -33.67 -4.44 -15.50
N PRO A 19 -34.67 -5.26 -15.11
CA PRO A 19 -35.50 -4.96 -13.95
C PRO A 19 -34.59 -4.68 -12.75
N PRO A 20 -34.89 -3.63 -11.95
CA PRO A 20 -34.05 -3.27 -10.81
C PRO A 20 -33.82 -4.53 -9.97
N PRO A 21 -32.55 -4.84 -9.65
CA PRO A 21 -32.23 -6.04 -8.90
C PRO A 21 -33.05 -6.07 -7.61
N THR A 22 -33.94 -7.05 -7.46
CA THR A 22 -34.74 -7.18 -6.24
C THR A 22 -33.84 -7.69 -5.12
N GLY A 23 -33.57 -6.80 -4.15
CA GLY A 23 -32.84 -7.08 -2.93
C GLY A 23 -31.48 -6.37 -2.83
N LEU A 24 -31.16 -5.88 -1.62
CA LEU A 24 -29.94 -5.13 -1.29
C LEU A 24 -28.64 -5.81 -1.74
N TRP A 25 -28.60 -7.15 -1.72
CA TRP A 25 -27.43 -7.91 -2.17
C TRP A 25 -27.18 -7.79 -3.69
N ASN A 26 -28.26 -7.83 -4.48
CA ASN A 26 -28.17 -7.72 -5.92
C ASN A 26 -27.86 -6.27 -6.34
N GLU A 27 -28.38 -5.28 -5.61
CA GLU A 27 -27.99 -3.86 -5.75
C GLU A 27 -26.51 -3.65 -5.42
N PHE A 28 -26.02 -4.25 -4.34
CA PHE A 28 -24.62 -4.16 -3.94
C PHE A 28 -23.67 -4.80 -4.97
N LYS A 29 -24.00 -6.00 -5.48
CA LYS A 29 -23.23 -6.63 -6.55
C LYS A 29 -23.20 -5.77 -7.82
N THR A 30 -24.37 -5.25 -8.21
CA THR A 30 -24.50 -4.36 -9.37
C THR A 30 -23.70 -3.07 -9.20
N PHE A 31 -23.66 -2.52 -7.97
CA PHE A 31 -22.80 -1.39 -7.63
C PHE A 31 -21.31 -1.73 -7.79
N LEU A 32 -20.84 -2.85 -7.24
CA LEU A 32 -19.43 -3.25 -7.38
C LEU A 32 -19.00 -3.42 -8.84
N GLU A 33 -19.89 -3.97 -9.67
CA GLU A 33 -19.66 -4.15 -11.11
C GLU A 33 -19.68 -2.82 -11.87
N ASN A 34 -20.68 -1.96 -11.64
CA ASN A 34 -20.81 -0.67 -12.31
C ASN A 34 -19.65 0.29 -12.02
N TYR A 35 -19.16 0.30 -10.78
CA TYR A 35 -18.08 1.19 -10.34
C TYR A 35 -16.69 0.56 -10.45
N LYS A 36 -16.56 -0.67 -10.97
CA LYS A 36 -15.29 -1.42 -11.12
C LYS A 36 -14.46 -1.49 -9.81
N VAL A 37 -15.12 -1.44 -8.66
CA VAL A 37 -14.49 -1.34 -7.34
C VAL A 37 -13.69 -2.59 -7.01
N LEU A 38 -14.09 -3.75 -7.54
CA LEU A 38 -13.38 -5.02 -7.36
C LEU A 38 -11.90 -4.93 -7.80
N GLY A 39 -11.61 -4.30 -8.94
CA GLY A 39 -10.23 -4.15 -9.42
C GLY A 39 -9.39 -3.24 -8.52
N LEU A 40 -9.99 -2.14 -8.06
CA LEU A 40 -9.35 -1.22 -7.12
C LEU A 40 -9.10 -1.87 -5.75
N ALA A 41 -10.06 -2.64 -5.24
CA ALA A 41 -9.94 -3.36 -3.98
C ALA A 41 -8.79 -4.38 -4.02
N VAL A 42 -8.70 -5.19 -5.09
CA VAL A 42 -7.61 -6.16 -5.27
C VAL A 42 -6.26 -5.45 -5.36
N ALA A 43 -6.16 -4.38 -6.15
CA ALA A 43 -4.93 -3.61 -6.29
C ALA A 43 -4.47 -3.00 -4.95
N PHE A 44 -5.40 -2.46 -4.16
CA PHE A 44 -5.11 -1.87 -2.85
C PHE A 44 -4.62 -2.92 -1.85
N ILE A 45 -5.35 -4.04 -1.71
CA ILE A 45 -4.97 -5.12 -0.78
C ILE A 45 -3.59 -5.66 -1.16
N MET A 46 -3.36 -5.98 -2.43
CA MET A 46 -2.07 -6.45 -2.91
C MET A 46 -0.96 -5.42 -2.66
N GLY A 47 -1.24 -4.13 -2.87
CA GLY A 47 -0.29 -3.04 -2.58
C GLY A 47 0.12 -2.96 -1.12
N VAL A 48 -0.83 -3.08 -0.18
CA VAL A 48 -0.56 -3.06 1.27
C VAL A 48 0.32 -4.24 1.67
N TYR A 49 -0.02 -5.46 1.24
CA TYR A 49 0.76 -6.65 1.57
C TYR A 49 2.15 -6.65 0.92
N LEU A 50 2.27 -6.20 -0.33
CA LEU A 50 3.56 -6.05 -1.00
C LEU A 50 4.45 -5.03 -0.27
N GLY A 51 3.88 -3.89 0.15
CA GLY A 51 4.58 -2.90 0.96
C GLY A 51 5.12 -3.50 2.26
N GLY A 52 4.28 -4.27 2.97
CA GLY A 52 4.69 -4.98 4.18
C GLY A 52 5.80 -6.01 3.95
N LEU A 53 5.76 -6.76 2.84
CA LEU A 53 6.81 -7.71 2.47
C LEU A 53 8.16 -7.02 2.28
N VAL A 54 8.18 -5.89 1.55
CA VAL A 54 9.41 -5.14 1.34
C VAL A 54 9.91 -4.53 2.64
N GLN A 55 9.01 -4.01 3.48
CA GLN A 55 9.37 -3.48 4.78
C GLN A 55 10.01 -4.55 5.69
N SER A 56 9.44 -5.77 5.74
CA SER A 56 10.02 -6.89 6.49
C SER A 56 11.40 -7.29 5.94
N LEU A 57 11.57 -7.32 4.61
CA LEU A 57 12.87 -7.57 4.01
C LEU A 57 13.92 -6.53 4.46
N VAL A 58 13.55 -5.25 4.55
CA VAL A 58 14.49 -4.23 5.02
C VAL A 58 14.72 -4.33 6.53
N ALA A 59 13.66 -4.38 7.33
CA ALA A 59 13.72 -4.34 8.78
C ALA A 59 14.31 -5.62 9.40
N ASP A 60 13.97 -6.79 8.85
CA ASP A 60 14.30 -8.08 9.46
C ASP A 60 15.53 -8.74 8.83
N LEU A 61 15.86 -8.42 7.56
CA LEU A 61 17.03 -9.00 6.88
C LEU A 61 18.14 -7.98 6.67
N LEU A 62 17.85 -6.82 6.10
CA LEU A 62 18.91 -5.85 5.76
C LEU A 62 19.44 -5.09 6.98
N MET A 63 18.57 -4.65 7.90
CA MET A 63 18.99 -3.91 9.08
C MET A 63 19.95 -4.69 9.98
N PRO A 64 19.73 -5.99 10.28
CA PRO A 64 20.72 -6.79 11.00
C PRO A 64 22.05 -6.91 10.26
N VAL A 65 22.03 -7.08 8.94
CA VAL A 65 23.25 -7.19 8.11
C VAL A 65 24.03 -5.87 8.11
N ILE A 66 23.34 -4.74 7.97
CA ILE A 66 23.95 -3.40 8.03
C ILE A 66 24.50 -3.13 9.44
N GLY A 67 23.76 -3.53 10.49
CA GLY A 67 24.17 -3.36 11.88
C GLY A 67 25.42 -4.17 12.25
N LEU A 68 25.60 -5.35 11.64
CA LEU A 68 26.83 -6.15 11.77
C LEU A 68 28.01 -5.56 10.99
N ALA A 69 27.74 -4.99 9.81
CA ALA A 69 28.79 -4.44 8.93
C ALA A 69 29.37 -3.11 9.43
N ILE A 70 28.62 -2.33 10.21
CA ILE A 70 29.07 -1.04 10.74
C ILE A 70 29.08 -1.08 12.28
N PRO A 71 30.18 -1.53 12.91
CA PRO A 71 30.27 -1.60 14.37
C PRO A 71 30.14 -0.18 14.96
N GLY A 72 29.07 0.05 15.73
CA GLY A 72 28.70 1.35 16.33
C GLY A 72 27.36 1.94 15.84
N LEU A 73 26.83 1.48 14.70
CA LEU A 73 25.52 1.86 14.15
C LEU A 73 24.45 0.75 14.33
N GLY A 74 24.78 -0.31 15.05
CA GLY A 74 23.92 -1.49 15.27
C GLY A 74 22.57 -1.20 15.92
N ASN A 75 22.33 0.02 16.41
CA ASN A 75 21.04 0.42 16.96
C ASN A 75 20.51 1.74 16.39
N LEU A 76 20.76 2.00 15.10
CA LEU A 76 20.13 3.12 14.38
C LEU A 76 18.61 3.17 14.61
N ALA A 77 17.91 2.04 14.72
CA ALA A 77 16.46 2.04 14.93
C ALA A 77 16.01 2.57 16.31
N THR A 78 16.84 2.46 17.36
CA THR A 78 16.44 2.91 18.70
C THR A 78 16.97 4.30 19.05
N TRP A 79 17.77 4.90 18.16
CA TRP A 79 18.36 6.21 18.44
C TRP A 79 17.27 7.28 18.48
N LYS A 80 16.90 7.64 19.71
CA LYS A 80 15.87 8.61 20.05
C LYS A 80 16.45 9.58 21.07
N ILE A 81 16.08 10.84 20.95
CA ILE A 81 16.44 11.88 21.91
C ILE A 81 15.15 12.25 22.67
N PRO A 82 15.07 11.98 23.97
CA PRO A 82 13.92 12.37 24.78
C PRO A 82 14.02 13.84 25.16
N VAL A 83 12.91 14.56 25.03
CA VAL A 83 12.74 15.93 25.49
C VAL A 83 11.46 15.98 26.36
N PRO A 84 11.55 16.09 27.70
CA PRO A 84 12.74 16.27 28.56
C PRO A 84 13.70 15.07 28.62
N ALA A 85 14.97 15.30 28.99
CA ALA A 85 15.96 14.24 29.05
C ALA A 85 15.61 13.17 30.10
N THR A 86 15.47 11.92 29.66
CA THR A 86 15.22 10.74 30.51
C THR A 86 16.08 9.57 30.01
N PRO A 87 16.55 8.65 30.86
CA PRO A 87 17.17 7.42 30.40
C PRO A 87 16.18 6.60 29.57
N LEU A 88 16.64 6.09 28.43
CA LEU A 88 15.89 5.19 27.56
C LEU A 88 16.35 3.74 27.81
N ASP A 89 15.44 2.78 27.66
CA ASP A 89 15.79 1.37 27.71
C ASP A 89 16.61 0.92 26.47
N ALA A 90 17.02 -0.36 26.45
CA ALA A 90 17.75 -0.94 25.31
C ALA A 90 16.96 -0.93 23.98
N SER A 91 15.63 -0.74 24.05
CA SER A 91 14.70 -0.64 22.92
C SER A 91 14.40 0.81 22.53
N GLY A 92 15.01 1.81 23.19
CA GLY A 92 14.74 3.22 22.96
C GLY A 92 13.35 3.67 23.44
N ASN A 93 12.77 3.03 24.45
CA ASN A 93 11.51 3.45 25.07
C ASN A 93 11.79 4.17 26.40
N PRO A 94 11.05 5.25 26.70
CA PRO A 94 11.18 5.94 27.97
C PRO A 94 10.42 5.18 29.08
N PRO A 95 10.65 5.54 30.36
CA PRO A 95 9.88 5.04 31.49
C PRO A 95 8.36 5.26 31.31
N ALA A 96 7.54 4.41 31.94
CA ALA A 96 6.08 4.43 31.77
C ALA A 96 5.40 5.72 32.25
N ASP A 97 6.08 6.49 33.10
CA ASP A 97 5.67 7.78 33.66
C ASP A 97 6.16 9.00 32.82
N TYR A 98 6.82 8.76 31.69
CA TYR A 98 7.34 9.83 30.84
C TYR A 98 6.24 10.57 30.07
N THR A 99 6.17 11.88 30.24
CA THR A 99 5.18 12.78 29.62
C THR A 99 5.75 13.66 28.50
N GLY A 100 7.01 13.43 28.11
CA GLY A 100 7.70 14.21 27.06
C GLY A 100 7.56 13.63 25.65
N GLN A 101 8.20 14.29 24.69
CA GLN A 101 8.27 13.84 23.29
C GLN A 101 9.57 13.05 23.04
N LEU A 102 9.52 12.06 22.15
CA LEU A 102 10.69 11.31 21.69
C LEU A 102 11.05 11.75 20.26
N PHE A 103 12.23 12.33 20.07
CA PHE A 103 12.75 12.62 18.74
C PHE A 103 13.52 11.43 18.19
N GLY A 104 12.86 10.63 17.36
CA GLY A 104 13.46 9.46 16.70
C GLY A 104 14.25 9.83 15.44
N ILE A 105 15.49 10.28 15.60
CA ILE A 105 16.43 10.47 14.46
C ILE A 105 16.71 9.13 13.78
N GLY A 106 16.85 8.10 14.59
CA GLY A 106 17.08 6.74 14.18
C GLY A 106 16.01 6.15 13.28
N PRO A 107 14.75 6.03 13.75
CA PRO A 107 13.61 5.60 12.95
C PRO A 107 13.43 6.39 11.64
N PHE A 108 13.72 7.69 11.65
CA PHE A 108 13.66 8.51 10.45
C PHE A 108 14.71 8.09 9.40
N LEU A 109 15.96 7.86 9.83
CA LEU A 109 17.02 7.41 8.94
C LEU A 109 16.75 6.00 8.38
N VAL A 110 16.17 5.12 9.20
CA VAL A 110 15.68 3.80 8.77
C VAL A 110 14.58 3.94 7.71
N ALA A 111 13.60 4.82 7.92
CA ALA A 111 12.55 5.07 6.94
C ALA A 111 13.11 5.61 5.62
N LEU A 112 14.13 6.47 5.69
CA LEU A 112 14.81 7.03 4.51
C LEU A 112 15.56 5.94 3.72
N ILE A 113 16.32 5.07 4.39
CA ILE A 113 16.98 3.91 3.76
C ILE A 113 15.93 2.96 3.14
N THR A 114 14.86 2.66 3.89
CA THR A 114 13.77 1.79 3.42
C THR A 114 13.14 2.36 2.14
N PHE A 115 12.89 3.67 2.09
CA PHE A 115 12.36 4.34 0.90
C PHE A 115 13.26 4.14 -0.33
N PHE A 116 14.57 4.32 -0.20
CA PHE A 116 15.50 4.09 -1.31
C PHE A 116 15.53 2.63 -1.77
N ILE A 117 15.45 1.68 -0.84
CA ILE A 117 15.41 0.24 -1.18
C ILE A 117 14.10 -0.11 -1.88
N VAL A 118 12.96 0.34 -1.35
CA VAL A 118 11.64 0.13 -1.98
C VAL A 118 11.64 0.72 -3.40
N ALA A 119 12.16 1.94 -3.57
CA ALA A 119 12.28 2.58 -4.88
C ALA A 119 13.16 1.76 -5.84
N LEU A 120 14.28 1.21 -5.36
CA LEU A 120 15.15 0.34 -6.16
C LEU A 120 14.46 -0.96 -6.57
N VAL A 121 13.74 -1.61 -5.64
CA VAL A 121 12.99 -2.85 -5.92
C VAL A 121 11.89 -2.60 -6.95
N VAL A 122 11.10 -1.55 -6.78
CA VAL A 122 10.04 -1.17 -7.75
C VAL A 122 10.67 -0.84 -9.11
N PHE A 123 11.79 -0.13 -9.14
CA PHE A 123 12.53 0.16 -10.38
C PHE A 123 12.98 -1.12 -11.10
N ILE A 124 13.52 -2.10 -10.37
CA ILE A 124 13.91 -3.39 -10.95
C ILE A 124 12.69 -4.10 -11.51
N ILE A 125 11.56 -4.15 -10.79
CA ILE A 125 10.32 -4.78 -11.27
C ILE A 125 9.85 -4.12 -12.57
N VAL A 126 9.74 -2.79 -12.61
CA VAL A 126 9.32 -2.06 -13.83
C VAL A 126 10.28 -2.33 -15.00
N LYS A 127 11.59 -2.37 -14.72
CA LYS A 127 12.62 -2.66 -15.74
C LYS A 127 12.50 -4.09 -16.26
N VAL A 128 12.22 -5.06 -15.40
CA VAL A 128 12.00 -6.46 -15.78
C VAL A 128 10.71 -6.59 -16.59
N THR A 129 9.59 -6.01 -16.16
CA THR A 129 8.33 -6.04 -16.89
C THR A 129 8.48 -5.42 -18.28
N LYS A 130 9.17 -4.27 -18.39
CA LYS A 130 9.48 -3.64 -19.69
C LYS A 130 10.36 -4.53 -20.58
N LYS A 131 11.31 -5.27 -19.99
CA LYS A 131 12.22 -6.17 -20.73
C LYS A 131 11.51 -7.44 -21.20
N TRP A 132 10.52 -7.94 -20.46
CA TRP A 132 9.82 -9.19 -20.74
C TRP A 132 8.59 -9.01 -21.65
N GLY A 133 8.29 -7.80 -22.09
CA GLY A 133 7.28 -7.55 -23.14
C GLY A 133 5.84 -7.91 -22.73
N ILE A 134 5.56 -7.98 -21.43
CA ILE A 134 4.19 -8.13 -20.92
C ILE A 134 3.52 -6.78 -21.12
N LYS A 135 2.67 -6.69 -22.15
CA LYS A 135 1.81 -5.53 -22.41
C LYS A 135 0.84 -5.31 -21.26
#